data_AF-A0A2H0WH29-F1
#
_entry.id   AF-A0A2H0WH29-F1
#
_cell.length_a   1.000
_cell.length_b   1.000
_cell.length_c   1.000
_cell.angle_alpha   90.00
_cell.angle_beta   90.00
_cell.angle_gamma   90.00
#
_symmetry.space_group_name_H-M   'P 1'
#
loop_
_entity.id
_entity.type
_entity.pdbx_description
1 polymer ?
#
loop_
_entity_poly.entity_id
_entity_poly.type
_entity_poly.pdbx_seq_one_letter_code
_entity_poly.pdbx_strand_id
1 'polypeptide(L)'
;MKKNARAKYRQEFSGDHLFDYKDPMSLTRFVSDGGKITPARISKLSIAQQKQVAAAVKKARNLGLLPTGTSAYDTFHRSDSISPVPFEA
;
A
#
# COMPACT_ATOMS: atom_id res chain seq x y z
N MET A 1 -26.16 22.68 3.86
CA MET A 1 -24.98 21.92 4.35
C MET A 1 -24.36 21.18 3.17
N LYS A 2 -23.16 21.53 2.71
CA LYS A 2 -22.49 20.78 1.61
C LYS A 2 -22.00 19.44 2.18
N LYS A 3 -22.47 18.32 1.65
CA LYS A 3 -21.97 17.00 2.03
C LYS A 3 -20.53 16.89 1.49
N ASN A 4 -19.55 16.78 2.37
CA ASN A 4 -18.15 16.54 1.98
C ASN A 4 -18.01 15.09 1.51
N ALA A 5 -18.33 14.84 0.24
CA ALA A 5 -18.10 13.55 -0.38
C ALA A 5 -16.59 13.33 -0.52
N ARG A 6 -16.03 12.38 0.24
CA ARG A 6 -14.64 11.97 0.05
C ARG A 6 -14.50 11.27 -1.30
N ALA A 7 -13.56 11.71 -2.12
CA ALA A 7 -13.26 11.06 -3.38
C ALA A 7 -12.90 9.58 -3.15
N LYS A 8 -13.48 8.68 -3.95
CA LYS A 8 -13.28 7.23 -3.83
C LYS A 8 -11.83 6.83 -4.10
N TYR A 9 -11.17 7.53 -5.03
CA TYR A 9 -9.80 7.31 -5.45
C TYR A 9 -8.95 8.57 -5.24
N ARG A 10 -7.64 8.38 -5.13
CA ARG A 10 -6.66 9.45 -5.03
C ARG A 10 -6.65 10.27 -6.33
N GLN A 11 -6.80 11.59 -6.22
CA GLN A 11 -6.86 12.49 -7.38
C GLN A 11 -5.47 12.91 -7.90
N GLU A 12 -4.40 12.60 -7.15
CA GLU A 12 -3.00 12.92 -7.50
C GLU A 12 -2.55 12.23 -8.80
N PHE A 13 -3.14 11.08 -9.13
CA PHE A 13 -2.77 10.30 -10.30
C PHE A 13 -3.88 10.35 -11.34
N SER A 14 -3.56 10.93 -12.50
CA SER A 14 -4.42 10.87 -13.68
C SER A 14 -4.59 9.42 -14.17
N GLY A 15 -5.60 9.20 -15.03
CA GLY A 15 -5.83 7.88 -15.64
C GLY A 15 -4.62 7.37 -16.44
N ASP A 16 -3.88 8.28 -17.05
CA ASP A 16 -2.72 7.99 -17.90
C ASP A 16 -1.39 8.04 -17.13
N HIS A 17 -1.44 8.18 -15.80
CA HIS A 17 -0.23 8.25 -14.98
C HIS A 17 0.56 6.94 -15.10
N LEU A 18 1.83 7.06 -15.51
CA LEU A 18 2.73 5.93 -15.68
C LEU A 18 3.55 5.71 -14.40
N PHE A 19 3.39 4.53 -13.80
CA PHE A 19 4.22 4.09 -12.68
C PHE A 19 5.50 3.44 -13.21
N ASP A 20 6.61 4.17 -13.15
CA ASP A 20 7.92 3.65 -13.58
C ASP A 20 8.56 2.79 -12.48
N TYR A 21 9.07 1.62 -12.88
CA TYR A 21 9.80 0.71 -12.00
C TYR A 21 11.21 1.20 -11.67
N LYS A 22 11.74 2.14 -12.47
CA LYS A 22 13.07 2.72 -12.27
C LYS A 22 13.10 3.81 -11.19
N ASP A 23 11.93 4.27 -10.74
CA ASP A 23 11.79 5.22 -9.65
C ASP A 23 11.25 4.50 -8.40
N PRO A 24 12.12 3.85 -7.60
CA PRO A 24 11.67 3.16 -6.40
C PRO A 24 11.07 4.13 -5.37
N MET A 25 11.47 5.41 -5.35
CA MET A 25 11.01 6.38 -4.36
C MET A 25 9.50 6.69 -4.52
N SER A 26 9.01 6.82 -5.75
CA SER A 26 7.56 6.95 -5.97
C SER A 26 6.81 5.67 -5.65
N LEU A 27 7.41 4.51 -5.91
CA LEU A 27 6.80 3.20 -5.65
C LEU A 27 6.77 2.82 -4.17
N THR A 28 7.69 3.33 -3.34
CA THR A 28 7.71 3.07 -1.88
C THR A 28 6.38 3.43 -1.22
N ARG A 29 5.66 4.46 -1.72
CA ARG A 29 4.34 4.87 -1.21
C ARG A 29 3.26 3.79 -1.33
N PHE A 30 3.47 2.79 -2.19
CA PHE A 30 2.55 1.68 -2.43
C PHE A 30 3.03 0.36 -1.81
N VAL A 31 4.10 0.40 -1.02
CA VAL A 31 4.67 -0.76 -0.33
C VAL A 31 4.56 -0.52 1.17
N SER A 32 4.13 -1.53 1.92
CA SER A 32 4.12 -1.48 3.38
C SER A 32 5.52 -1.62 3.95
N ASP A 33 5.68 -1.30 5.23
CA ASP A 33 6.94 -1.49 5.97
C ASP A 33 7.48 -2.93 5.86
N GLY A 34 6.57 -3.91 5.84
CA GLY A 34 6.90 -5.32 5.60
C GLY A 34 7.20 -5.72 4.16
N GLY A 35 7.41 -4.76 3.26
CA GLY A 35 7.73 -5.03 1.86
C GLY A 35 6.57 -5.62 1.06
N LYS A 36 5.31 -5.52 1.51
CA LYS A 36 4.14 -6.04 0.78
C LYS A 36 3.49 -4.94 -0.05
N ILE A 37 2.89 -5.29 -1.18
CA ILE A 37 2.15 -4.30 -1.99
C ILE A 37 0.88 -3.92 -1.23
N THR A 38 0.66 -2.63 -1.03
CA THR A 38 -0.50 -2.10 -0.32
C THR A 38 -1.78 -2.36 -1.13
N PRO A 39 -2.84 -2.93 -0.52
CA PRO A 39 -4.11 -3.16 -1.19
C PRO A 39 -4.79 -1.88 -1.70
N ALA A 40 -5.52 -1.99 -2.82
CA ALA A 40 -6.25 -0.86 -3.45
C ALA A 40 -7.20 -0.11 -2.50
N ARG A 41 -7.81 -0.81 -1.54
CA ARG A 41 -8.70 -0.21 -0.52
C ARG A 41 -7.99 0.79 0.40
N ILE A 42 -6.68 0.63 0.60
CA ILE A 42 -5.82 1.49 1.42
C ILE A 42 -5.11 2.52 0.53
N SER A 43 -4.49 2.10 -0.58
CA SER A 43 -3.80 3.01 -1.51
C SER A 43 -4.75 3.96 -2.25
N LYS A 44 -6.05 3.64 -2.29
CA LYS A 44 -7.12 4.38 -2.98
C LYS A 44 -6.82 4.57 -4.48
N LEU A 45 -6.15 3.61 -5.10
CA LEU A 45 -5.96 3.58 -6.56
C LEU A 45 -7.17 2.95 -7.27
N SER A 46 -7.38 3.33 -8.53
CA SER A 46 -8.28 2.59 -9.40
C SER A 46 -7.74 1.18 -9.67
N ILE A 47 -8.58 0.26 -10.16
CA ILE A 47 -8.15 -1.11 -10.49
C ILE A 47 -7.06 -1.11 -11.57
N ALA A 48 -7.16 -0.21 -12.55
CA ALA A 48 -6.16 -0.08 -13.62
C ALA A 48 -4.80 0.41 -13.07
N GLN A 49 -4.83 1.48 -12.26
CA GLN A 49 -3.63 2.01 -11.61
C GLN A 49 -3.00 0.98 -10.66
N GLN A 50 -3.81 0.26 -9.88
CA GLN A 50 -3.31 -0.79 -9.00
C GLN A 50 -2.59 -1.91 -9.76
N LYS A 51 -3.11 -2.32 -10.93
CA LYS A 51 -2.45 -3.33 -11.79
C LYS A 51 -1.10 -2.81 -12.31
N GLN A 52 -1.06 -1.55 -12.76
CA GLN A 52 0.18 -0.91 -13.24
C GLN A 52 1.23 -0.79 -12.13
N VAL A 53 0.86 -0.26 -10.96
CA VAL A 53 1.74 -0.17 -9.78
C VAL A 53 2.24 -1.56 -9.39
N ALA A 54 1.37 -2.57 -9.33
CA ALA A 54 1.78 -3.91 -8.95
C ALA A 54 2.79 -4.51 -9.93
N ALA A 55 2.63 -4.27 -11.24
CA ALA A 55 3.60 -4.69 -12.24
C ALA A 55 4.94 -3.96 -12.11
N ALA A 56 4.90 -2.64 -11.89
CA ALA A 56 6.10 -1.82 -11.68
C ALA A 56 6.87 -2.25 -10.42
N VAL A 57 6.18 -2.43 -9.30
CA VAL A 57 6.79 -2.90 -8.03
C VAL A 57 7.41 -4.29 -8.19
N LYS A 58 6.73 -5.23 -8.86
CA LYS A 58 7.30 -6.57 -9.12
C LYS A 58 8.57 -6.49 -9.97
N LYS A 59 8.59 -5.64 -11.00
CA LYS A 59 9.76 -5.44 -11.84
C LYS A 59 10.92 -4.79 -11.06
N ALA A 60 10.62 -3.78 -10.25
CA ALA A 60 11.60 -3.13 -9.38
C ALA A 60 12.22 -4.11 -8.36
N ARG A 61 11.43 -5.04 -7.80
CA ARG A 61 11.93 -6.11 -6.90
C ARG A 61 12.87 -7.08 -7.60
N ASN A 62 12.55 -7.50 -8.83
CA ASN A 62 13.43 -8.38 -9.60
C ASN A 62 14.80 -7.72 -9.88
N LEU A 63 14.85 -6.39 -9.93
CA LEU A 63 16.07 -5.60 -10.10
C LEU A 63 16.75 -5.21 -8.78
N GLY A 64 16.18 -5.58 -7.62
CA GLY A 64 16.72 -5.23 -6.31
C GLY A 64 16.49 -3.77 -5.88
N LEU A 65 15.63 -3.01 -6.58
CA LEU A 65 15.36 -1.59 -6.26
C LEU A 65 14.37 -1.41 -5.10
N LEU A 66 13.58 -2.44 -4.77
CA LEU A 66 12.59 -2.43 -3.70
C LEU A 66 12.67 -3.71 -2.87
N PRO A 67 12.33 -3.65 -1.57
CA PRO A 67 12.31 -4.82 -0.72
C PRO A 67 11.22 -5.81 -1.16
N THR A 68 11.57 -7.09 -1.07
CA THR A 68 10.64 -8.21 -1.22
C THR A 68 9.93 -8.42 0.12
N GLY A 69 8.62 -8.65 0.07
CA GLY A 69 7.85 -8.88 1.30
C GLY A 69 8.32 -10.12 2.02
N THR A 70 8.59 -10.01 3.32
CA THR A 70 9.05 -11.12 4.15
C THR A 70 7.89 -11.72 4.93
N SER A 71 7.91 -13.04 5.14
CA SER A 71 6.91 -13.74 5.96
C SER A 71 6.94 -13.29 7.42
N ALA A 72 8.06 -12.73 7.89
CA ALA A 72 8.22 -12.28 9.28
C ALA A 72 7.09 -11.35 9.74
N TYR A 73 6.55 -10.50 8.84
CA TYR A 73 5.45 -9.59 9.18
C TYR A 73 4.07 -10.24 9.30
N ASP A 74 3.84 -11.46 8.80
CA ASP A 74 2.60 -12.21 9.05
C ASP A 74 2.71 -13.15 10.25
N THR A 75 3.91 -13.68 10.51
CA THR A 75 4.11 -14.78 11.46
C THR A 75 4.37 -14.30 12.89
N PHE A 76 5.05 -13.16 13.05
CA PHE A 76 5.21 -12.56 14.37
C PHE A 76 3.98 -11.69 14.63
N HIS A 77 3.00 -12.21 15.36
CA HIS A 77 2.00 -11.38 16.01
C HIS A 77 2.77 -10.31 16.80
N ARG A 78 2.73 -9.05 16.33
CA ARG A 78 3.05 -7.94 17.24
C ARG A 78 2.17 -8.18 18.45
N SER A 79 2.73 -8.30 19.64
CA SER A 79 1.94 -8.41 20.87
C SER A 79 0.91 -7.30 20.81
N ASP A 80 -0.36 -7.66 20.61
CA ASP A 80 -1.42 -6.67 20.55
C ASP A 80 -1.28 -5.86 21.83
N SER A 81 -1.22 -4.54 21.72
CA SER A 81 -1.29 -3.66 22.87
C SER A 81 -2.64 -3.92 23.50
N ILE A 82 -2.68 -4.80 24.50
CA ILE A 82 -3.87 -5.11 25.30
C ILE A 82 -4.39 -3.76 25.76
N SER A 83 -5.52 -3.35 25.21
CA SER A 83 -6.19 -2.15 25.69
C SER A 83 -6.51 -2.43 27.15
N PRO A 84 -6.11 -1.58 28.10
CA PRO A 84 -6.28 -1.83 29.53
C PRO A 84 -7.75 -1.71 29.96
N VAL A 85 -8.73 -1.83 29.04
CA VAL A 85 -10.13 -1.79 29.42
C VAL A 85 -10.37 -3.06 30.26
N PRO A 86 -10.67 -2.92 31.56
CA PRO A 86 -11.10 -4.06 32.33
C PRO A 86 -12.38 -4.57 31.67
N PHE A 87 -12.43 -5.87 31.42
CA PHE A 87 -13.67 -6.57 31.14
C PHE A 87 -14.51 -6.42 32.41
N GLU A 88 -15.34 -5.38 32.47
CA GLU A 88 -16.35 -5.26 33.52
C GLU A 88 -17.35 -6.42 33.39
N ALA A 89 -17.72 -6.97 34.55
CA ALA A 89 -18.40 -8.25 34.75
C ALA A 89 -19.88 -8.24 34.36
#